data_AF-G5DY84-F1
#
_entry.id   AF-G5DY84-F1
#
_cell.length_a   1.000
_cell.length_b   1.000
_cell.length_c   1.000
_cell.angle_alpha   90.00
_cell.angle_beta   90.00
_cell.angle_gamma   90.00
#
_symmetry.space_group_name_H-M   'P 1'
#
loop_
_entity.id
_entity.type
_entity.pdbx_description
1 polymer ?
#
loop_
_entity_poly.entity_id
_entity_poly.type
_entity_poly.pdbx_seq_one_letter_code
_entity_poly.pdbx_strand_id
1 'polypeptide(L)'
;PPPKPESEESDIDIDDEGVIPADNEEPQEMGDENMEVTEEMMIAILYAKRASVYVKLQKPNAAIRDCDRAIAINPDSAQPYKWRGKAHRLLGHWENAAHDLAMACKLDYDEEASSMLKEVQPRAQKIAEHRRKYERKREEKERQAGAQFGGFPGGFPGGMPGMGGMPGMGGMPPGVNEILSDPEVLTAMQDPEVMAAFQDVAQNPANISKYQGNPKVMNLITKLSSKFG
;
A
#
# COMPACT_ATOMS: atom_id res chain seq x y z
N PRO A 1 -82.33 22.66 24.41
CA PRO A 1 -81.51 22.11 23.30
C PRO A 1 -81.13 20.67 23.65
N PRO A 2 -81.27 19.69 22.74
CA PRO A 2 -80.83 18.33 23.03
C PRO A 2 -79.29 18.29 23.09
N PRO A 3 -78.70 17.43 23.93
CA PRO A 3 -77.25 17.23 23.96
C PRO A 3 -76.78 16.69 22.61
N LYS A 4 -75.64 17.19 22.12
CA LYS A 4 -75.01 16.66 20.91
C LYS A 4 -74.55 15.22 21.18
N PRO A 5 -74.68 14.30 20.21
CA PRO A 5 -74.11 12.98 20.35
C PRO A 5 -72.59 13.10 20.47
N GLU A 6 -72.05 12.54 21.55
CA GLU A 6 -70.61 12.33 21.70
C GLU A 6 -70.19 11.33 20.62
N SER A 7 -69.24 11.72 19.78
CA SER A 7 -68.63 10.82 18.81
C SER A 7 -67.83 9.78 19.58
N GLU A 8 -68.20 8.51 19.46
CA GLU A 8 -67.35 7.39 19.87
C GLU A 8 -66.04 7.48 19.09
N GLU A 9 -64.97 7.92 19.76
CA GLU A 9 -63.62 7.78 19.23
C GLU A 9 -63.36 6.28 19.09
N SER A 10 -63.06 5.84 17.87
CA SER A 10 -62.66 4.46 17.63
C SER A 10 -61.30 4.23 18.31
N ASP A 11 -61.29 3.50 19.42
CA ASP A 11 -60.09 2.94 20.04
C ASP A 11 -59.46 1.96 19.03
N ILE A 12 -58.56 2.48 18.20
CA ILE A 12 -57.64 1.67 17.40
C ILE A 12 -56.45 1.39 18.30
N ASP A 13 -56.35 0.15 18.77
CA ASP A 13 -55.14 -0.37 19.41
C ASP A 13 -54.03 -0.39 18.36
N ILE A 14 -53.07 0.53 18.49
CA ILE A 14 -51.88 0.55 17.66
C ILE A 14 -50.99 -0.60 18.13
N ASP A 15 -50.75 -1.56 17.25
CA ASP A 15 -49.79 -2.63 17.48
C ASP A 15 -48.37 -2.04 17.56
N ASP A 16 -47.77 -2.11 18.74
CA ASP A 16 -46.42 -1.61 19.02
C ASP A 16 -45.32 -2.60 18.54
N GLU A 17 -45.67 -3.70 17.84
CA GLU A 17 -44.67 -4.58 17.23
C GLU A 17 -43.82 -3.84 16.20
N GLY A 18 -42.53 -3.68 16.52
CA GLY A 18 -41.56 -2.97 15.70
C GLY A 18 -41.29 -1.53 16.14
N VAL A 19 -41.92 -1.05 17.23
CA VAL A 19 -41.56 0.22 17.85
C VAL A 19 -40.13 0.13 18.37
N ILE A 20 -39.24 0.86 17.68
CA ILE A 20 -37.84 1.00 18.03
C ILE A 20 -37.74 1.85 19.31
N PRO A 21 -36.94 1.44 20.31
CA PRO A 21 -36.73 2.26 21.50
C PRO A 21 -36.16 3.64 21.12
N ALA A 22 -36.51 4.65 21.91
CA ALA A 22 -35.96 5.99 21.74
C ALA A 22 -34.43 5.92 21.77
N ASP A 23 -33.81 6.50 20.74
CA ASP A 23 -32.38 6.63 20.66
C ASP A 23 -31.92 7.61 21.75
N ASN A 24 -31.07 7.12 22.67
CA ASN A 24 -30.48 7.88 23.76
C ASN A 24 -29.00 8.18 23.49
N GLU A 25 -28.54 8.07 22.23
CA GLU A 25 -27.21 8.51 21.83
C GLU A 25 -27.05 10.02 22.06
N GLU A 26 -25.81 10.42 22.39
CA GLU A 26 -25.49 11.85 22.51
C GLU A 26 -25.83 12.57 21.21
N PRO A 27 -26.43 13.77 21.27
CA PRO A 27 -26.69 14.56 20.07
C PRO A 27 -25.40 14.68 19.26
N GLN A 28 -25.49 14.35 17.98
CA GLN A 28 -24.36 14.51 17.07
C GLN A 28 -23.89 15.96 17.15
N GLU A 29 -22.57 16.17 17.30
CA GLU A 29 -22.01 17.51 17.25
C GLU A 29 -22.37 18.14 15.91
N MET A 30 -23.21 19.16 15.97
CA MET A 30 -23.55 19.98 14.81
C MET A 30 -22.38 20.93 14.52
N GLY A 31 -22.23 21.32 13.24
CA GLY A 31 -21.22 22.30 12.87
C GLY A 31 -21.37 23.63 13.63
N ASP A 32 -20.29 24.38 13.74
CA ASP A 32 -20.30 25.71 14.36
C ASP A 32 -21.23 26.66 13.58
N GLU A 33 -22.31 27.08 14.21
CA GLU A 33 -23.30 28.01 13.63
C GLU A 33 -22.71 29.39 13.31
N ASN A 34 -21.55 29.73 13.90
CA ASN A 34 -20.80 30.95 13.63
C ASN A 34 -19.65 30.75 12.65
N MET A 35 -19.55 29.56 12.03
CA MET A 35 -18.51 29.28 11.04
C MET A 35 -18.66 30.21 9.83
N GLU A 36 -17.72 31.14 9.70
CA GLU A 36 -17.67 32.03 8.55
C GLU A 36 -17.27 31.26 7.30
N VAL A 37 -18.10 31.35 6.26
CA VAL A 37 -17.78 30.79 4.94
C VAL A 37 -16.67 31.63 4.32
N THR A 38 -15.45 31.11 4.30
CA THR A 38 -14.31 31.82 3.71
C THR A 38 -14.37 31.82 2.18
N GLU A 39 -13.64 32.74 1.56
CA GLU A 39 -13.45 32.74 0.10
C GLU A 39 -12.84 31.43 -0.40
N GLU A 40 -11.95 30.81 0.37
CA GLU A 40 -11.35 29.52 0.02
C GLU A 40 -12.40 28.40 0.02
N MET A 41 -13.31 28.38 1.01
CA MET A 41 -14.41 27.42 1.04
C MET A 41 -15.34 27.58 -0.18
N MET A 42 -15.58 28.83 -0.62
CA MET A 42 -16.31 29.07 -1.88
C MET A 42 -15.56 28.50 -3.09
N ILE A 43 -14.23 28.64 -3.15
CA ILE A 43 -13.40 28.05 -4.20
C ILE A 43 -13.52 26.51 -4.19
N ALA A 44 -13.54 25.88 -3.02
CA ALA A 44 -13.75 24.43 -2.89
C ALA A 44 -15.10 24.00 -3.49
N ILE A 45 -16.17 24.74 -3.21
CA ILE A 45 -17.50 24.50 -3.78
C ILE A 45 -17.48 24.63 -5.31
N LEU A 46 -16.78 25.63 -5.85
CA LEU A 46 -16.66 25.81 -7.30
C LEU A 46 -15.93 24.63 -7.96
N TYR A 47 -14.84 24.13 -7.35
CA TYR A 47 -14.16 22.93 -7.82
C TYR A 47 -15.08 21.71 -7.79
N ALA A 48 -15.82 21.48 -6.70
CA ALA A 48 -16.76 20.37 -6.60
C ALA A 48 -17.88 20.44 -7.66
N LYS A 49 -18.45 21.63 -7.88
CA LYS A 49 -19.46 21.87 -8.92
C LYS A 49 -18.89 21.56 -10.31
N ARG A 50 -17.68 22.03 -10.61
CA ARG A 50 -17.03 21.77 -11.90
C ARG A 50 -16.69 20.28 -12.08
N ALA A 51 -16.26 19.60 -11.03
CA ALA A 51 -16.05 18.16 -11.05
C ALA A 51 -17.33 17.39 -11.40
N SER A 52 -18.49 17.79 -10.85
CA SER A 52 -19.77 17.19 -11.19
C SER A 52 -20.10 17.30 -12.69
N VAL A 53 -19.75 18.44 -13.31
CA VAL A 53 -19.90 18.64 -14.76
C VAL A 53 -18.94 17.73 -15.53
N TYR A 54 -17.69 17.60 -15.09
CA TYR A 54 -16.73 16.68 -15.73
C TYR A 54 -17.16 15.22 -15.65
N VAL A 55 -17.77 14.77 -14.55
CA VAL A 55 -18.37 13.43 -14.44
C VAL A 55 -19.48 13.25 -15.49
N LYS A 56 -20.40 14.22 -15.61
CA LYS A 56 -21.48 14.19 -16.62
C LYS A 56 -20.94 14.18 -18.05
N LEU A 57 -19.81 14.85 -18.29
CA LEU A 57 -19.10 14.86 -19.58
C LEU A 57 -18.20 13.63 -19.81
N GLN A 58 -18.24 12.63 -18.93
CA GLN A 58 -17.38 11.44 -18.98
C GLN A 58 -15.87 11.77 -19.04
N LYS A 59 -15.45 12.81 -18.32
CA LYS A 59 -14.04 13.23 -18.14
C LYS A 59 -13.57 12.94 -16.71
N PRO A 60 -13.46 11.66 -16.28
CA PRO A 60 -13.23 11.31 -14.88
C PRO A 60 -11.89 11.83 -14.33
N ASN A 61 -10.82 11.82 -15.11
CA ASN A 61 -9.52 12.35 -14.66
C ASN A 61 -9.55 13.86 -14.37
N ALA A 62 -10.34 14.63 -15.12
CA ALA A 62 -10.51 16.05 -14.84
C ALA A 62 -11.35 16.27 -13.58
N ALA A 63 -12.41 15.47 -13.39
CA ALA A 63 -13.22 15.49 -12.18
C ALA A 63 -12.40 15.17 -10.93
N ILE A 64 -11.54 14.15 -10.97
CA ILE A 64 -10.68 13.76 -9.84
C ILE A 64 -9.78 14.92 -9.42
N ARG A 65 -9.09 15.58 -10.37
CA ARG A 65 -8.20 16.71 -10.06
C ARG A 65 -8.92 17.86 -9.38
N ASP A 66 -10.15 18.16 -9.79
CA ASP A 66 -10.96 19.20 -9.16
C ASP A 66 -11.43 18.76 -7.76
N CYS A 67 -11.85 17.50 -7.60
CA CYS A 67 -12.22 16.97 -6.29
C CYS A 67 -11.04 16.98 -5.32
N ASP A 68 -9.84 16.62 -5.76
CA ASP A 68 -8.63 16.64 -4.93
C ASP A 68 -8.32 18.05 -4.41
N ARG A 69 -8.49 19.07 -5.27
CA ARG A 69 -8.36 20.48 -4.85
C ARG A 69 -9.45 20.89 -3.87
N ALA A 70 -10.68 20.50 -4.12
CA ALA A 70 -11.79 20.81 -3.21
C ALA A 70 -11.59 20.16 -1.82
N ILE A 71 -11.14 18.90 -1.78
CA ILE A 71 -10.85 18.16 -0.54
C ILE A 71 -9.67 18.77 0.21
N ALA A 72 -8.63 19.22 -0.50
CA ALA A 72 -7.48 19.87 0.13
C ALA A 72 -7.85 21.20 0.82
N ILE A 73 -8.90 21.87 0.35
CA ILE A 73 -9.38 23.13 0.92
C ILE A 73 -10.44 22.89 2.00
N ASN A 74 -11.39 21.99 1.75
CA ASN A 74 -12.44 21.64 2.70
C ASN A 74 -12.60 20.10 2.74
N PRO A 75 -11.88 19.41 3.63
CA PRO A 75 -11.92 17.96 3.75
C PRO A 75 -13.21 17.43 4.39
N ASP A 76 -14.01 18.29 5.01
CA ASP A 76 -15.27 17.93 5.68
C ASP A 76 -16.48 18.08 4.75
N SER A 77 -16.27 18.52 3.50
CA SER A 77 -17.32 18.56 2.49
C SER A 77 -17.55 17.19 1.86
N ALA A 78 -18.78 16.66 1.94
CA ALA A 78 -19.15 15.38 1.35
C ALA A 78 -19.13 15.37 -0.20
N GLN A 79 -19.45 16.50 -0.83
CA GLN A 79 -19.66 16.59 -2.28
C GLN A 79 -18.42 16.20 -3.10
N PRO A 80 -17.20 16.72 -2.84
CA PRO A 80 -15.99 16.29 -3.52
C PRO A 80 -15.75 14.78 -3.48
N TYR A 81 -15.94 14.12 -2.33
CA TYR A 81 -15.79 12.67 -2.23
C TYR A 81 -16.84 11.94 -3.06
N LYS A 82 -18.11 12.39 -3.05
CA LYS A 82 -19.15 11.80 -3.91
C LYS A 82 -18.75 11.85 -5.39
N TRP A 83 -18.29 13.00 -5.88
CA TRP A 83 -17.91 13.16 -7.28
C TRP A 83 -16.62 12.43 -7.64
N ARG A 84 -15.63 12.38 -6.73
CA ARG A 84 -14.39 11.62 -6.93
C ARG A 84 -14.66 10.12 -6.96
N GLY A 85 -15.52 9.63 -6.07
CA GLY A 85 -15.99 8.24 -6.05
C GLY A 85 -16.70 7.85 -7.34
N LYS A 86 -17.60 8.70 -7.85
CA LYS A 86 -18.22 8.53 -9.17
C LYS A 86 -17.20 8.47 -10.30
N ALA A 87 -16.21 9.37 -10.30
CA ALA A 87 -15.16 9.41 -11.32
C ALA A 87 -14.27 8.16 -11.27
N HIS A 88 -13.90 7.68 -10.07
CA HIS A 88 -13.17 6.42 -9.89
C HIS A 88 -13.99 5.22 -10.35
N ARG A 89 -15.30 5.20 -10.10
CA ARG A 89 -16.21 4.17 -10.63
C ARG A 89 -16.18 4.11 -12.16
N LEU A 90 -16.19 5.26 -12.84
CA LEU A 90 -16.09 5.34 -14.31
C LEU A 90 -14.74 4.81 -14.85
N LEU A 91 -13.66 4.95 -14.08
CA LEU A 91 -12.34 4.41 -14.42
C LEU A 91 -12.15 2.94 -14.03
N GLY A 92 -13.10 2.33 -13.32
CA GLY A 92 -12.95 0.98 -12.76
C GLY A 92 -11.99 0.91 -11.56
N HIS A 93 -11.69 2.03 -10.91
CA HIS A 93 -10.91 2.09 -9.69
C HIS A 93 -11.80 1.77 -8.48
N TRP A 94 -12.23 0.51 -8.36
CA TRP A 94 -13.28 0.10 -7.42
C TRP A 94 -12.94 0.35 -5.94
N GLU A 95 -11.69 0.09 -5.52
CA GLU A 95 -11.23 0.32 -4.14
C GLU A 95 -11.34 1.81 -3.76
N ASN A 96 -10.82 2.70 -4.62
CA ASN A 96 -10.90 4.14 -4.39
C ASN A 96 -12.34 4.66 -4.44
N ALA A 97 -13.15 4.14 -5.37
CA ALA A 97 -14.55 4.51 -5.47
C ALA A 97 -15.33 4.15 -4.19
N ALA A 98 -15.12 2.94 -3.66
CA ALA A 98 -15.76 2.50 -2.42
C ALA A 98 -15.33 3.37 -1.22
N HIS A 99 -14.04 3.66 -1.12
CA HIS A 99 -13.51 4.54 -0.07
C HIS A 99 -14.15 5.92 -0.09
N ASP A 100 -14.14 6.59 -1.24
CA ASP A 100 -14.68 7.95 -1.37
C ASP A 100 -16.20 8.01 -1.18
N LEU A 101 -16.95 7.02 -1.69
CA LEU A 101 -18.39 6.97 -1.49
C LEU A 101 -18.76 6.69 -0.02
N ALA A 102 -18.00 5.83 0.66
CA ALA A 102 -18.17 5.62 2.11
C ALA A 102 -17.87 6.90 2.90
N MET A 103 -16.83 7.64 2.51
CA MET A 103 -16.50 8.92 3.13
C MET A 103 -17.60 9.96 2.88
N ALA A 104 -18.13 10.06 1.66
CA ALA A 104 -19.24 10.94 1.38
C ALA A 104 -20.44 10.65 2.30
N CYS A 105 -20.88 9.38 2.37
CA CYS A 105 -21.98 8.96 3.24
C CYS A 105 -21.72 9.17 4.73
N LYS A 106 -20.46 9.13 5.17
CA LYS A 106 -20.09 9.40 6.57
C LYS A 106 -20.16 10.89 6.91
N LEU A 107 -19.83 11.79 5.98
CA LEU A 107 -19.92 13.25 6.19
C LEU A 107 -21.36 13.74 6.06
N ASP A 108 -22.04 13.31 5.00
CA ASP A 108 -23.41 13.69 4.72
C ASP A 108 -24.08 12.55 3.95
N TYR A 109 -25.11 11.97 4.57
CA TYR A 109 -25.79 10.83 3.98
C TYR A 109 -26.52 11.25 2.70
N ASP A 110 -26.08 10.69 1.58
CA ASP A 110 -26.68 10.89 0.27
C ASP A 110 -27.11 9.52 -0.29
N GLU A 111 -28.40 9.39 -0.65
CA GLU A 111 -28.98 8.12 -1.12
C GLU A 111 -28.30 7.63 -2.41
N GLU A 112 -27.93 8.55 -3.31
CA GLU A 112 -27.24 8.22 -4.55
C GLU A 112 -25.84 7.67 -4.27
N ALA A 113 -25.09 8.33 -3.36
CA ALA A 113 -23.78 7.87 -2.88
C ALA A 113 -23.86 6.47 -2.24
N SER A 114 -24.85 6.27 -1.35
CA SER A 114 -25.10 5.00 -0.66
C SER A 114 -25.45 3.88 -1.63
N SER A 115 -26.29 4.16 -2.62
CA SER A 115 -26.64 3.20 -3.68
C SER A 115 -25.41 2.78 -4.49
N MET A 116 -24.62 3.75 -4.95
CA MET A 116 -23.38 3.44 -5.69
C MET A 116 -22.35 2.71 -4.82
N LEU A 117 -22.27 3.02 -3.52
CA LEU A 117 -21.38 2.33 -2.59
C LEU A 117 -21.70 0.83 -2.58
N LYS A 118 -22.98 0.47 -2.48
CA LYS A 118 -23.44 -0.94 -2.54
C LYS A 118 -23.05 -1.62 -3.85
N GLU A 119 -23.04 -0.91 -4.97
CA GLU A 119 -22.60 -1.46 -6.27
C GLU A 119 -21.08 -1.70 -6.34
N VAL A 120 -20.27 -0.78 -5.82
CA VAL A 120 -18.80 -0.85 -5.94
C VAL A 120 -18.16 -1.74 -4.88
N GLN A 121 -18.78 -1.88 -3.70
CA GLN A 121 -18.27 -2.63 -2.56
C GLN A 121 -17.86 -4.07 -2.90
N PRO A 122 -18.70 -4.92 -3.54
CA PRO A 122 -18.32 -6.30 -3.83
C PRO A 122 -17.15 -6.40 -4.82
N ARG A 123 -16.98 -5.42 -5.72
CA ARG A 123 -15.85 -5.38 -6.66
C ARG A 123 -14.57 -4.99 -5.93
N ALA A 124 -14.63 -3.99 -5.05
CA ALA A 124 -13.52 -3.56 -4.22
C ALA A 124 -13.03 -4.70 -3.30
N GLN A 125 -13.96 -5.40 -2.63
CA GLN A 125 -13.65 -6.53 -1.74
C GLN A 125 -12.93 -7.66 -2.47
N LYS A 126 -13.42 -8.08 -3.64
CA LYS A 126 -12.76 -9.14 -4.44
C LYS A 126 -11.33 -8.78 -4.83
N ILE A 127 -11.08 -7.51 -5.16
CA ILE A 127 -9.73 -7.02 -5.51
C ILE A 127 -8.83 -7.04 -4.27
N ALA A 128 -9.32 -6.53 -3.14
CA ALA A 128 -8.57 -6.51 -1.89
C ALA A 128 -8.24 -7.93 -1.39
N GLU A 129 -9.19 -8.86 -1.48
CA GLU A 129 -9.00 -10.26 -1.10
C GLU A 129 -7.98 -10.95 -1.99
N HIS A 130 -8.06 -10.74 -3.31
CA HIS A 130 -7.08 -11.25 -4.26
C HIS A 130 -5.69 -10.73 -3.92
N ARG A 131 -5.52 -9.41 -3.76
CA ARG A 131 -4.26 -8.78 -3.38
C ARG A 131 -3.68 -9.38 -2.09
N ARG A 132 -4.47 -9.49 -1.02
CA ARG A 132 -4.07 -10.10 0.27
C ARG A 132 -3.67 -11.57 0.12
N LYS A 133 -4.33 -12.33 -0.75
CA LYS A 133 -3.97 -13.73 -1.02
C LYS A 133 -2.61 -13.82 -1.73
N TYR A 134 -2.35 -12.92 -2.68
CA TYR A 134 -1.07 -12.88 -3.41
C TYR A 134 0.08 -12.42 -2.51
N GLU A 135 -0.14 -11.41 -1.67
CA GLU A 135 0.85 -10.93 -0.70
C GLU A 135 1.24 -12.02 0.29
N ARG A 136 0.27 -12.71 0.92
CA ARG A 136 0.55 -13.86 1.80
C ARG A 136 1.35 -14.95 1.12
N LYS A 137 1.03 -15.26 -0.14
CA LYS A 137 1.76 -16.27 -0.92
C LYS A 137 3.19 -15.82 -1.25
N ARG A 138 3.41 -14.52 -1.46
CA ARG A 138 4.75 -13.94 -1.70
C ARG A 138 5.59 -14.00 -0.42
N GLU A 139 5.04 -13.54 0.70
CA GLU A 139 5.70 -13.57 2.01
C GLU A 139 6.02 -14.99 2.45
N GLU A 140 5.12 -15.96 2.22
CA GLU A 140 5.40 -17.36 2.54
C GLU A 140 6.57 -17.91 1.71
N LYS A 141 6.62 -17.59 0.41
CA LYS A 141 7.76 -17.97 -0.45
C LYS A 141 9.06 -17.30 0.00
N GLU A 142 9.01 -16.03 0.36
CA GLU A 142 10.17 -15.30 0.90
C GLU A 142 10.64 -15.90 2.22
N ARG A 143 9.71 -16.27 3.12
CA ARG A 143 10.02 -16.96 4.38
C ARG A 143 10.59 -18.35 4.14
N GLN A 144 10.04 -19.13 3.20
CA GLN A 144 10.56 -20.45 2.84
C GLN A 144 11.95 -20.35 2.19
N ALA A 145 12.17 -19.39 1.29
CA ALA A 145 13.48 -19.13 0.70
C ALA A 145 14.49 -18.63 1.74
N GLY A 146 14.07 -17.74 2.65
CA GLY A 146 14.87 -17.27 3.77
C GLY A 146 15.19 -18.38 4.78
N ALA A 147 14.26 -19.29 5.06
CA ALA A 147 14.50 -20.47 5.88
C ALA A 147 15.43 -21.48 5.20
N GLN A 148 15.36 -21.61 3.87
CA GLN A 148 16.25 -22.47 3.09
C GLN A 148 17.67 -21.90 3.00
N PHE A 149 17.84 -20.57 3.14
CA PHE A 149 19.14 -19.91 3.21
C PHE A 149 19.66 -19.73 4.66
N GLY A 150 18.78 -19.69 5.66
CA GLY A 150 19.10 -19.56 7.09
C GLY A 150 19.18 -20.90 7.84
N GLY A 151 18.90 -22.01 7.16
CA GLY A 151 18.93 -23.37 7.69
C GLY A 151 20.26 -24.10 7.49
N PHE A 152 21.40 -23.44 7.70
CA PHE A 152 22.65 -24.14 8.02
C PHE A 152 22.85 -24.14 9.54
N PRO A 153 22.33 -25.14 10.28
CA PRO A 153 22.66 -25.33 11.67
C PRO A 153 23.91 -26.20 11.75
N GLY A 154 25.05 -25.62 12.10
CA GLY A 154 26.24 -26.39 12.44
C GLY A 154 27.53 -25.66 12.10
N GLY A 155 28.26 -25.26 13.14
CA GLY A 155 29.66 -24.90 12.99
C GLY A 155 30.42 -26.01 12.29
N PHE A 156 31.37 -25.64 11.44
CA PHE A 156 32.32 -26.54 10.81
C PHE A 156 32.90 -27.54 11.83
N PRO A 157 32.51 -28.83 11.83
CA PRO A 157 33.33 -29.87 12.41
C PRO A 157 34.31 -30.27 11.31
N GLY A 158 35.61 -30.27 11.63
CA GLY A 158 36.67 -30.50 10.65
C GLY A 158 36.42 -31.67 9.70
N GLY A 159 36.87 -31.47 8.45
CA GLY A 159 37.17 -32.52 7.48
C GLY A 159 35.94 -33.26 6.94
N MET A 160 35.56 -32.95 5.69
CA MET A 160 34.68 -33.82 4.92
C MET A 160 35.56 -34.77 4.07
N PRO A 161 35.62 -36.08 4.40
CA PRO A 161 36.29 -37.06 3.56
C PRO A 161 35.36 -37.44 2.40
N GLY A 162 35.81 -37.21 1.18
CA GLY A 162 35.32 -37.93 0.00
C GLY A 162 33.89 -37.63 -0.43
N MET A 163 33.60 -36.41 -0.89
CA MET A 163 32.49 -36.18 -1.81
C MET A 163 33.01 -36.31 -3.24
N GLY A 164 33.14 -37.57 -3.67
CA GLY A 164 33.40 -37.92 -5.06
C GLY A 164 32.24 -37.51 -5.95
N GLY A 165 32.57 -36.85 -7.07
CA GLY A 165 31.78 -36.88 -8.30
C GLY A 165 30.46 -36.10 -8.28
N MET A 166 30.55 -34.77 -8.38
CA MET A 166 29.44 -33.97 -8.91
C MET A 166 29.77 -33.62 -10.38
N PRO A 167 29.14 -34.25 -11.38
CA PRO A 167 29.40 -33.97 -12.78
C PRO A 167 28.70 -32.66 -13.16
N GLY A 168 29.46 -31.61 -13.45
CA GLY A 168 28.91 -30.43 -14.13
C GLY A 168 29.37 -29.05 -13.66
N MET A 169 30.22 -28.92 -12.63
CA MET A 169 30.71 -27.60 -12.22
C MET A 169 31.95 -27.15 -13.03
N GLY A 170 31.79 -27.13 -14.35
CA GLY A 170 32.73 -26.53 -15.30
C GLY A 170 32.56 -25.01 -15.37
N GLY A 171 32.66 -24.34 -14.21
CA GLY A 171 32.37 -22.91 -14.09
C GLY A 171 33.35 -22.11 -13.28
N MET A 172 34.46 -22.70 -12.80
CA MET A 172 35.51 -21.92 -12.17
C MET A 172 36.38 -21.31 -13.29
N PRO A 173 36.44 -19.97 -13.42
CA PRO A 173 37.26 -19.33 -14.45
C PRO A 173 38.74 -19.74 -14.27
N PRO A 174 39.50 -19.92 -15.38
CA PRO A 174 40.93 -20.24 -15.30
C PRO A 174 41.66 -19.20 -14.42
N GLY A 175 42.48 -19.65 -13.48
CA GLY A 175 43.29 -18.77 -12.61
C GLY A 175 42.81 -18.62 -11.15
N VAL A 176 41.58 -19.00 -10.83
CA VAL A 176 41.08 -19.00 -9.43
C VAL A 176 41.86 -19.92 -8.49
N ASN A 177 42.43 -21.01 -9.01
CA ASN A 177 43.26 -21.92 -8.23
C ASN A 177 44.60 -21.28 -7.82
N GLU A 178 45.14 -20.37 -8.64
CA GLU A 178 46.39 -19.64 -8.36
C GLU A 178 46.17 -18.50 -7.36
N ILE A 179 44.99 -17.86 -7.41
CA ILE A 179 44.55 -16.86 -6.43
C ILE A 179 44.45 -17.47 -5.03
N LEU A 180 43.83 -18.66 -4.93
CA LEU A 180 43.65 -19.37 -3.66
C LEU A 180 44.93 -20.00 -3.11
N SER A 181 45.99 -20.08 -3.93
CA SER A 181 47.29 -20.60 -3.52
C SER A 181 48.20 -19.52 -2.93
N ASP A 182 47.83 -18.24 -3.03
CA ASP A 182 48.64 -17.13 -2.52
C ASP A 182 48.33 -16.88 -1.03
N PRO A 183 49.31 -17.09 -0.13
CA PRO A 183 49.11 -16.90 1.30
C PRO A 183 48.72 -15.46 1.67
N GLU A 184 49.14 -14.46 0.90
CA GLU A 184 48.78 -13.07 1.16
C GLU A 184 47.35 -12.74 0.70
N VAL A 185 46.88 -13.37 -0.38
CA VAL A 185 45.48 -13.27 -0.83
C VAL A 185 44.56 -13.96 0.16
N LEU A 186 44.93 -15.15 0.63
CA LEU A 186 44.19 -15.87 1.67
C LEU A 186 44.09 -15.05 2.96
N THR A 187 45.19 -14.42 3.38
CA THR A 187 45.20 -13.54 4.57
C THR A 187 44.32 -12.32 4.37
N ALA A 188 44.33 -11.72 3.17
CA ALA A 188 43.46 -10.59 2.85
C ALA A 188 41.98 -10.98 2.82
N MET A 189 41.63 -12.19 2.35
CA MET A 189 40.25 -12.69 2.36
C MET A 189 39.71 -13.04 3.76
N GLN A 190 40.59 -13.20 4.74
CA GLN A 190 40.20 -13.37 6.15
C GLN A 190 39.81 -12.03 6.80
N ASP A 191 40.14 -10.90 6.20
CA ASP A 191 39.71 -9.59 6.68
C ASP A 191 38.22 -9.35 6.32
N PRO A 192 37.33 -9.16 7.30
CA PRO A 192 35.90 -8.95 7.05
C PRO A 192 35.60 -7.76 6.14
N GLU A 193 36.42 -6.70 6.18
CA GLU A 193 36.24 -5.50 5.36
C GLU A 193 36.57 -5.79 3.89
N VAL A 194 37.59 -6.62 3.66
CA VAL A 194 38.03 -7.01 2.32
C VAL A 194 37.04 -7.99 1.69
N MET A 195 36.50 -8.93 2.47
CA MET A 195 35.48 -9.87 1.99
C MET A 195 34.17 -9.16 1.63
N ALA A 196 33.72 -8.23 2.48
CA ALA A 196 32.54 -7.41 2.21
C ALA A 196 32.72 -6.56 0.94
N ALA A 197 33.88 -5.95 0.75
CA ALA A 197 34.19 -5.17 -0.44
C ALA A 197 34.24 -6.04 -1.71
N PHE A 198 34.85 -7.23 -1.63
CA PHE A 198 34.89 -8.16 -2.74
C PHE A 198 33.49 -8.62 -3.15
N GLN A 199 32.62 -8.90 -2.18
CA GLN A 199 31.22 -9.30 -2.44
C GLN A 199 30.41 -8.16 -3.09
N ASP A 200 30.56 -6.92 -2.61
CA ASP A 200 29.86 -5.75 -3.18
C ASP A 200 30.28 -5.49 -4.63
N VAL A 201 31.58 -5.60 -4.92
CA VAL A 201 32.13 -5.43 -6.29
C VAL A 201 31.77 -6.60 -7.19
N ALA A 202 31.74 -7.84 -6.68
CA ALA A 202 31.33 -9.01 -7.45
C ALA A 202 29.85 -8.96 -7.85
N GLN A 203 28.99 -8.38 -7.01
CA GLN A 203 27.58 -8.15 -7.34
C GLN A 203 27.39 -6.97 -8.29
N ASN A 204 28.21 -5.93 -8.16
CA ASN A 204 28.16 -4.76 -9.02
C ASN A 204 29.55 -4.14 -9.23
N PRO A 205 30.18 -4.34 -10.41
CA PRO A 205 31.52 -3.83 -10.71
C PRO A 205 31.68 -2.30 -10.56
N ALA A 206 30.60 -1.52 -10.66
CA ALA A 206 30.64 -0.07 -10.48
C ALA A 206 30.95 0.35 -9.03
N ASN A 207 30.76 -0.55 -8.05
CA ASN A 207 30.96 -0.24 -6.64
C ASN A 207 32.44 -0.18 -6.23
N ILE A 208 33.37 -0.60 -7.10
CA ILE A 208 34.82 -0.56 -6.83
C ILE A 208 35.31 0.84 -6.43
N SER A 209 34.70 1.89 -6.99
CA SER A 209 35.03 3.29 -6.69
C SER A 209 34.83 3.65 -5.21
N LYS A 210 33.92 2.96 -4.50
CA LYS A 210 33.66 3.19 -3.07
C LYS A 210 34.85 2.79 -2.20
N TYR A 211 35.66 1.85 -2.67
CA TYR A 211 36.74 1.24 -1.89
C TYR A 211 38.12 1.78 -2.26
N GLN A 212 38.19 2.79 -3.14
CA GLN A 212 39.45 3.45 -3.51
C GLN A 212 40.18 4.06 -2.30
N GLY A 213 39.44 4.47 -1.27
CA GLY A 213 40.00 4.98 -0.01
C GLY A 213 40.38 3.90 1.00
N ASN A 214 40.08 2.62 0.76
CA ASN A 214 40.42 1.53 1.68
C ASN A 214 41.75 0.88 1.25
N PRO A 215 42.85 1.07 2.02
CA PRO A 215 44.16 0.57 1.65
C PRO A 215 44.22 -0.95 1.59
N LYS A 216 43.44 -1.66 2.41
CA LYS A 216 43.43 -3.14 2.42
C LYS A 216 42.82 -3.70 1.14
N VAL A 217 41.69 -3.11 0.72
CA VAL A 217 40.97 -3.52 -0.51
C VAL A 217 41.80 -3.17 -1.74
N MET A 218 42.39 -1.97 -1.78
CA MET A 218 43.25 -1.56 -2.89
C MET A 218 44.53 -2.38 -3.01
N ASN A 219 45.14 -2.80 -1.89
CA ASN A 219 46.30 -3.69 -1.90
C ASN A 219 45.96 -5.05 -2.52
N LEU A 220 44.79 -5.61 -2.19
CA LEU A 220 44.33 -6.87 -2.77
C LEU A 220 44.04 -6.72 -4.28
N ILE A 221 43.32 -5.67 -4.67
CA ILE A 221 43.00 -5.39 -6.09
C ILE A 221 44.28 -5.19 -6.90
N THR A 222 45.25 -4.45 -6.37
CA THR A 222 46.55 -4.20 -7.03
C THR A 222 47.30 -5.52 -7.23
N LYS A 223 47.35 -6.39 -6.20
CA LYS A 223 47.99 -7.71 -6.32
C LYS A 223 47.29 -8.61 -7.34
N LEU A 224 45.96 -8.68 -7.31
CA LEU A 224 45.19 -9.43 -8.30
C LEU A 224 45.45 -8.89 -9.71
N SER A 225 45.44 -7.56 -9.91
CA SER A 225 45.75 -6.96 -11.22
C SER A 225 47.18 -7.25 -11.69
N SER A 226 48.17 -7.30 -10.79
CA SER A 226 49.56 -7.61 -11.13
C SER A 226 49.79 -9.08 -11.49
N LYS A 227 48.91 -9.98 -11.05
CA LYS A 227 48.97 -11.42 -11.34
C LYS A 227 48.19 -11.81 -12.60
N PHE A 228 47.25 -10.98 -13.05
CA PHE A 228 46.37 -11.25 -14.20
C PHE A 228 46.51 -10.21 -15.34
N GLY A 229 47.42 -9.25 -15.20
CA GLY A 229 47.75 -8.22 -16.20
C GLY A 229 48.94 -8.60 -17.07
#